data_AF-A0A938MZN9-F1
#
_entry.id   AF-A0A938MZN9-F1
#
_cell.length_a   1.000
_cell.length_b   1.000
_cell.length_c   1.000
_cell.angle_alpha   90.00
_cell.angle_beta   90.00
_cell.angle_gamma   90.00
#
_symmetry.space_group_name_H-M   'P 1'
#
loop_
_entity.id
_entity.type
_entity.pdbx_description
1 polymer ?
#
loop_
_entity_poly.entity_id
_entity_poly.type
_entity_poly.pdbx_seq_one_letter_code
_entity_poly.pdbx_strand_id
1 'polypeptide(L)'
;MNTETPLRSWAKSASWRIVGIVLLGGISYALTRNWEQATVITAVFHTLRFVLYYYHERWWARVAWGTNTHPLSHLPVKRDLTAEDYAAVEKLLRDRNCIESSDFEI
;
A
#
# COMPACT_ATOMS: atom_id res chain seq x y z
N MET A 1 -8.36 -18.32 -2.48
CA MET A 1 -7.82 -17.05 -1.96
C MET A 1 -7.87 -17.08 -0.43
N ASN A 2 -6.73 -17.08 0.25
CA ASN A 2 -6.70 -16.90 1.70
C ASN A 2 -6.90 -15.41 2.00
N THR A 3 -8.10 -15.04 2.48
CA THR A 3 -8.39 -13.66 2.89
C THR A 3 -7.59 -13.34 4.15
N GLU A 4 -6.56 -12.50 4.00
CA GLU A 4 -5.83 -11.93 5.13
C GLU A 4 -6.84 -11.24 6.06
N THR A 5 -6.90 -11.66 7.32
CA THR A 5 -7.77 -11.00 8.30
C THR A 5 -7.19 -9.62 8.61
N PRO A 6 -8.03 -8.58 8.79
CA PRO A 6 -7.56 -7.23 9.12
C PRO A 6 -6.66 -7.23 10.37
N LEU A 7 -6.96 -8.10 11.34
CA LEU A 7 -6.16 -8.26 12.55
C LEU A 7 -4.72 -8.74 12.26
N ARG A 8 -4.51 -9.65 11.30
CA ARG A 8 -3.18 -10.12 10.92
C ARG A 8 -2.35 -9.00 10.30
N SER A 9 -2.95 -8.19 9.42
CA SER A 9 -2.28 -7.06 8.80
C SER A 9 -1.89 -5.99 9.82
N TRP A 10 -2.78 -5.69 10.78
CA TRP A 10 -2.47 -4.80 11.91
C TRP A 10 -1.33 -5.34 12.78
N ALA A 11 -1.37 -6.62 13.16
CA ALA A 11 -0.32 -7.25 13.94
C ALA A 11 1.04 -7.19 13.23
N LYS A 12 1.10 -7.54 11.94
CA LYS A 12 2.32 -7.45 11.13
C LYS A 12 2.87 -6.01 11.08
N SER A 13 1.97 -5.04 10.90
CA SER A 13 2.28 -3.61 10.83
C SER A 13 2.83 -3.07 12.16
N ALA A 14 2.29 -3.53 13.29
CA ALA A 14 2.77 -3.20 14.62
C ALA A 14 4.12 -3.87 14.92
N SER A 15 4.26 -5.16 14.64
CA SER A 15 5.51 -5.91 14.83
C SER A 15 6.66 -5.27 14.06
N TRP A 16 6.44 -4.87 12.81
CA TRP A 16 7.47 -4.22 12.01
C TRP A 16 7.89 -2.85 12.57
N ARG A 17 6.96 -2.08 13.14
CA ARG A 17 7.26 -0.78 13.77
C ARG A 17 8.09 -0.94 15.05
N ILE A 18 7.74 -1.90 15.90
CA ILE A 18 8.47 -2.18 17.14
C ILE A 18 9.92 -2.55 16.82
N VAL A 19 10.13 -3.44 15.85
CA VAL A 19 11.47 -3.84 15.40
C VAL A 19 12.27 -2.63 14.91
N GLY A 20 11.66 -1.74 14.12
CA GLY A 20 12.31 -0.53 13.64
C GLY A 20 12.71 0.45 14.75
N ILE A 21 11.84 0.67 15.74
CA ILE A 21 12.13 1.54 16.90
C ILE A 21 13.29 0.97 17.72
N VAL A 22 13.25 -0.34 18.02
CA VAL A 22 14.30 -1.02 18.79
C VAL A 22 15.63 -0.99 18.06
N LEU A 23 15.64 -1.25 16.75
CA LEU A 23 16.87 -1.18 15.94
C LEU A 23 17.48 0.22 15.94
N LEU A 24 16.68 1.25 15.64
CA LEU A 24 17.18 2.62 15.60
C LEU A 24 17.66 3.09 16.98
N GLY A 25 16.88 2.80 18.03
CA GLY A 25 17.26 3.13 19.40
C GLY A 25 18.54 2.41 19.82
N GLY A 26 18.67 1.12 19.49
CA GLY A 26 19.86 0.32 19.76
C GLY A 26 21.10 0.83 19.04
N ILE A 27 20.99 1.15 17.74
CA ILE A 27 22.09 1.74 16.95
C ILE A 27 22.46 3.12 17.50
N SER A 28 21.47 3.97 17.80
CA SER A 28 21.71 5.32 18.33
C SER A 28 22.40 5.26 19.69
N TYR A 29 22.00 4.32 20.55
CA TYR A 29 22.66 4.09 21.83
C TYR A 29 24.07 3.52 21.66
N ALA A 30 24.27 2.56 20.75
CA ALA A 30 25.60 1.99 20.50
C ALA A 30 26.62 3.05 20.07
N LEU A 31 26.17 4.03 19.27
CA LEU A 31 27.01 5.15 18.82
C LEU A 31 27.23 6.22 19.89
N THR A 32 26.18 6.57 20.63
CA THR A 32 26.23 7.72 21.55
C THR A 32 26.64 7.33 22.97
N ARG A 33 26.46 6.06 23.35
CA ARG A 33 26.54 5.53 24.73
C ARG A 33 25.75 6.31 25.78
N ASN A 34 24.73 7.06 25.34
CA ASN A 34 23.86 7.86 26.19
C ASN A 34 22.39 7.56 25.86
N TRP A 35 21.63 7.12 26.87
CA TRP A 35 20.21 6.78 26.74
C TRP A 35 19.32 7.98 26.43
N GLU A 36 19.63 9.15 26.99
CA GLU A 36 18.87 10.39 26.76
C GLU A 36 18.97 10.79 25.28
N GLN A 37 20.20 10.87 24.75
CA GLN A 37 20.42 11.23 23.36
C GLN A 37 19.86 10.19 22.39
N ALA A 38 20.03 8.89 22.66
CA ALA A 38 19.47 7.83 21.82
C ALA A 38 17.94 7.89 21.75
N THR A 39 17.29 8.20 22.86
CA THR A 39 15.82 8.34 22.94
C THR A 39 15.35 9.55 22.14
N VAL A 40 16.04 10.70 22.30
CA VAL A 40 15.75 11.92 21.54
C VAL A 40 15.91 11.67 20.03
N ILE A 41 17.01 11.06 19.60
CA ILE A 41 17.25 10.74 18.18
C ILE A 41 16.12 9.86 17.64
N THR A 42 15.76 8.81 18.37
CA THR A 42 14.71 7.87 17.95
C THR A 42 13.36 8.56 17.85
N ALA A 43 12.98 9.35 18.85
CA ALA A 43 11.69 10.06 18.88
C ALA A 43 11.58 11.11 17.77
N VAL A 44 12.65 11.89 17.57
CA VAL A 44 12.71 12.91 16.51
C VAL A 44 12.65 12.25 15.13
N PHE A 45 13.40 11.17 14.90
CA PHE A 45 13.38 10.46 13.61
C PHE A 45 11.99 9.95 13.25
N HIS A 46 11.28 9.31 14.19
CA HIS A 46 9.94 8.78 13.92
C HIS A 46 8.92 9.90 13.67
N THR A 47 9.01 11.00 14.44
CA THR A 47 8.17 12.18 14.24
C THR A 47 8.42 12.82 12.87
N LEU A 48 9.69 13.07 12.52
CA LEU A 48 10.06 13.64 11.23
C LEU A 48 9.63 12.74 10.08
N ARG A 49 9.85 11.42 10.18
CA ARG A 49 9.40 10.47 9.17
C ARG A 49 7.89 10.55 8.97
N PHE A 50 7.11 10.63 10.04
CA PHE A 50 5.66 10.76 9.94
C PHE A 50 5.25 12.05 9.22
N VAL A 51 5.83 13.19 9.62
CA VAL A 51 5.54 14.50 9.02
C VAL A 51 5.97 14.53 7.54
N LEU A 52 7.19 14.10 7.24
CA LEU A 52 7.72 14.03 5.88
C LEU A 52 6.90 13.11 5.01
N TYR A 53 6.47 11.94 5.52
CA TYR A 53 5.65 11.01 4.76
C TYR A 53 4.29 11.64 4.41
N TYR A 54 3.66 12.36 5.34
CA TYR A 54 2.41 13.07 5.06
C TYR A 54 2.58 14.10 3.92
N TYR A 55 3.62 14.94 3.99
CA TYR A 55 3.87 15.94 2.95
C TYR A 55 4.31 15.31 1.63
N HIS A 56 5.13 14.26 1.70
CA HIS A 56 5.54 13.47 0.54
C HIS A 56 4.32 12.92 -0.18
N GLU A 57 3.39 12.29 0.54
CA GLU A 57 2.15 11.76 -0.06
C GLU A 57 1.30 12.87 -0.68
N ARG A 58 1.19 14.02 0.00
CA ARG A 58 0.43 15.16 -0.53
C ARG A 58 1.07 15.76 -1.79
N TRP A 59 2.39 15.80 -1.87
CA TRP A 59 3.11 16.26 -3.06
C TRP A 59 3.05 15.21 -4.18
N TRP A 60 3.21 13.94 -3.83
CA TRP A 60 3.13 12.82 -4.77
C TRP A 60 1.75 12.71 -5.41
N ALA A 61 0.68 12.96 -4.67
CA ALA A 61 -0.69 13.00 -5.20
C ALA A 61 -0.90 14.06 -6.32
N ARG A 62 0.00 15.05 -6.45
CA ARG A 62 -0.03 16.03 -7.55
C ARG A 62 0.76 15.58 -8.77
N VAL A 63 1.59 14.55 -8.63
CA VAL A 63 2.41 13.99 -9.70
C VAL A 63 1.62 12.87 -10.38
N ALA A 64 1.17 13.11 -11.62
CA ALA A 64 0.43 12.12 -12.42
C ALA A 64 1.31 10.97 -12.95
N TRP A 65 2.49 10.74 -12.38
CA TRP A 65 3.41 9.73 -12.86
C TRP A 65 2.91 8.34 -12.44
N GLY A 66 2.66 7.48 -13.43
CA GLY A 66 2.37 6.06 -13.21
C GLY A 66 0.89 5.75 -13.00
N THR A 67 0.00 6.72 -13.20
CA THR A 67 -1.45 6.47 -13.21
C THR A 67 -1.83 5.80 -14.54
N ASN A 68 -1.98 4.47 -14.51
CA ASN A 68 -2.68 3.73 -15.57
C ASN A 68 -4.18 3.94 -15.37
N THR A 69 -4.71 5.05 -15.86
CA THR A 69 -6.15 5.30 -15.86
C THR A 69 -6.80 4.25 -16.75
N HIS A 70 -7.52 3.30 -16.14
CA HIS A 70 -8.22 2.26 -16.91
C HIS A 70 -9.14 2.94 -17.93
N PRO A 71 -9.16 2.51 -19.21
CA PRO A 71 -9.94 3.19 -20.25
C PRO A 71 -11.43 3.26 -19.93
N LEU A 72 -11.95 2.31 -19.14
CA LEU A 72 -13.36 2.27 -18.71
C LEU A 72 -13.65 2.98 -17.38
N SER A 73 -12.66 3.63 -16.75
CA SER A 73 -12.83 4.27 -15.43
C SER A 73 -13.82 5.45 -15.42
N HIS A 74 -14.10 6.03 -16.59
CA HIS A 74 -15.01 7.17 -16.73
C HIS A 74 -16.49 6.78 -16.83
N LEU A 75 -16.81 5.48 -16.94
CA LEU A 75 -18.19 5.02 -17.08
C LEU A 75 -18.90 5.04 -15.71
N PRO A 76 -20.03 5.77 -15.56
CA PRO A 76 -20.73 5.85 -14.28
C PRO A 76 -21.46 4.53 -13.98
N VAL A 77 -20.91 3.76 -13.05
CA VAL A 77 -21.50 2.50 -12.59
C VAL A 77 -22.49 2.77 -11.46
N LYS A 78 -23.77 2.42 -11.65
CA LYS A 78 -24.84 2.69 -10.66
C LYS A 78 -24.84 1.73 -9.47
N ARG A 79 -24.35 0.51 -9.67
CA ARG A 79 -24.36 -0.59 -8.70
C ARG A 79 -23.11 -1.43 -8.88
N ASP A 80 -22.62 -2.03 -7.81
CA ASP A 80 -21.49 -2.94 -7.90
C ASP A 80 -21.80 -4.10 -8.86
N LEU A 81 -20.77 -4.54 -9.59
CA LEU A 81 -20.86 -5.60 -10.59
C LEU A 81 -21.14 -6.94 -9.91
N THR A 82 -22.18 -7.63 -10.35
CA THR A 82 -22.48 -9.00 -9.92
C THR A 82 -21.69 -10.01 -10.75
N ALA A 83 -21.60 -11.26 -10.28
CA ALA A 83 -20.94 -12.34 -11.03
C ALA A 83 -21.50 -12.51 -12.45
N GLU A 84 -22.79 -12.29 -12.63
CA GLU A 84 -23.45 -12.32 -13.94
C GLU A 84 -22.98 -11.18 -14.86
N ASP A 85 -22.81 -9.97 -14.33
CA ASP A 85 -22.32 -8.82 -15.09
C ASP A 85 -20.88 -9.08 -15.60
N TYR A 86 -20.02 -9.70 -14.78
CA TYR A 86 -18.67 -10.10 -15.20
C TYR A 86 -18.70 -11.12 -16.33
N ALA A 87 -19.53 -12.16 -16.21
CA ALA A 87 -19.69 -13.18 -17.26
C ALA A 87 -20.21 -12.57 -18.57
N ALA A 88 -21.13 -11.60 -18.48
CA ALA A 88 -21.63 -10.87 -19.64
C ALA A 88 -20.54 -10.01 -20.30
N VAL A 89 -19.74 -9.29 -19.52
CA VAL A 89 -18.61 -8.49 -20.01
C VAL A 89 -17.55 -9.39 -20.65
N GLU A 90 -17.19 -10.51 -20.02
CA GLU A 90 -16.24 -11.47 -20.57
C GLU A 90 -16.72 -12.00 -21.92
N LYS A 91 -17.98 -12.42 -22.01
CA LYS A 91 -18.57 -12.88 -23.27
C LYS A 91 -18.47 -11.82 -24.37
N LEU A 92 -18.81 -10.56 -24.07
CA LEU A 92 -18.72 -9.46 -25.03
C LEU A 92 -17.28 -9.19 -25.49
N LEU A 93 -16.32 -9.29 -24.58
CA LEU A 93 -14.90 -9.10 -24.90
C LEU A 93 -14.37 -10.26 -25.76
N ARG A 94 -14.83 -11.50 -25.51
CA ARG A 94 -14.52 -12.68 -26.36
C ARG A 94 -15.09 -12.51 -27.76
N ASP A 95 -16.36 -12.13 -27.87
CA ASP A 95 -17.05 -11.93 -29.15
C ASP A 95 -16.38 -10.84 -30.01
N ARG A 96 -15.82 -9.81 -29.36
CA ARG A 96 -15.08 -8.72 -30.03
C ARG A 96 -13.59 -9.01 -30.20
N ASN A 97 -13.14 -10.23 -29.87
CA ASN A 97 -11.73 -10.64 -29.92
C ASN A 97 -10.79 -9.66 -29.18
N CYS A 98 -11.28 -9.06 -28.08
CA CYS A 98 -10.58 -8.05 -27.29
C CYS A 98 -9.79 -8.64 -26.11
N ILE A 99 -9.90 -9.95 -25.87
CA ILE A 99 -9.18 -10.68 -24.83
C ILE A 99 -8.51 -11.91 -25.46
N GLU A 100 -7.18 -11.96 -25.40
CA GLU A 100 -6.48 -13.24 -25.53
C GLU A 100 -6.84 -14.08 -24.31
N SER A 101 -7.13 -15.37 -24.51
CA SER A 101 -7.24 -16.31 -23.40
C SER A 101 -5.86 -16.52 -22.81
N SER A 102 -5.39 -15.57 -22.00
CA SER A 102 -4.21 -15.77 -21.19
C SER A 102 -4.60 -16.69 -20.05
N ASP A 103 -4.19 -17.95 -20.16
CA ASP A 103 -4.08 -18.90 -19.06
C ASP A 103 -3.45 -18.20 -17.84
N PHE A 104 -4.26 -17.80 -16.88
CA PHE A 104 -3.80 -17.51 -15.53
C PHE A 104 -4.09 -18.76 -14.68
N GLU A 105 -3.36 -19.84 -14.99
CA GLU A 105 -2.95 -20.80 -13.98
C GLU A 105 -1.70 -20.24 -13.28
N ILE A 106 -1.88 -19.51 -12.17
CA ILE A 106 -0.95 -19.46 -11.03
C ILE A 106 -1.78 -19.30 -9.75
#